data_AF-A0A8H7M558-F1
#
_entry.id   AF-A0A8H7M558-F1
#
_cell.length_a   1.000
_cell.length_b   1.000
_cell.length_c   1.000
_cell.angle_alpha   90.00
_cell.angle_beta   90.00
_cell.angle_gamma   90.00
#
_symmetry.space_group_name_H-M   'P 1'
#
loop_
_entity.id
_entity.type
_entity.pdbx_description
1 polymer ?
#
loop_
_entity_poly.entity_id
_entity_poly.type
_entity_poly.pdbx_seq_one_letter_code
_entity_poly.pdbx_strand_id
1 'polypeptide(L)'
;MKWGVERADHEYEALSAVATSGLFGSDSMVQLPRPLEYDQETHTIFMTDLGPLLPVFAETVGWALGDFIGRFHHWSALPEQAALRAYFALNPSVIRQNVDIHHLCLNLTADRFQIRETWMDDLVAKEQQEALTDGGVLVMGDCSLHNVLVSPPSEGRDMRIYLTDLEMARASYPEPSIERLFVASVHKAYHRHRDLDSRRMAIATGIDLMGLGTVAPWTRDQDETELKELALTGLELLRLSVKGDENSIRRNATLKHLFLPWS
;
A
#
# COMPACT_ATOMS: atom_id res chain seq x y z
N MET A 1 -23.39 6.81 11.77
CA MET A 1 -22.72 7.56 10.69
C MET A 1 -22.77 6.68 9.44
N LYS A 2 -23.05 7.24 8.25
CA LYS A 2 -23.16 6.43 7.02
C LYS A 2 -21.75 6.21 6.47
N TRP A 3 -21.35 4.96 6.30
CA TRP A 3 -20.00 4.55 5.90
C TRP A 3 -19.38 5.33 4.71
N GLY A 4 -20.16 5.59 3.65
CA GLY A 4 -19.66 6.33 2.48
C GLY A 4 -19.29 7.79 2.75
N VAL A 5 -19.86 8.39 3.79
CA VAL A 5 -19.59 9.78 4.19
C VAL A 5 -18.16 9.92 4.71
N GLU A 6 -17.76 9.06 5.65
CA GLU A 6 -16.44 9.11 6.25
C GLU A 6 -15.33 8.86 5.22
N ARG A 7 -15.57 7.98 4.24
CA ARG A 7 -14.62 7.69 3.16
C ARG A 7 -14.40 8.90 2.26
N ALA A 8 -15.47 9.56 1.83
CA ALA A 8 -15.39 10.77 1.01
C ALA A 8 -14.72 11.93 1.75
N ASP A 9 -15.01 12.12 3.05
CA ASP A 9 -14.34 13.13 3.87
C ASP A 9 -12.82 12.87 3.93
N HIS A 10 -12.40 11.62 4.15
CA HIS A 10 -10.97 11.28 4.20
C HIS A 10 -10.28 11.40 2.85
N GLU A 11 -10.93 10.96 1.78
CA GLU A 11 -10.39 11.08 0.43
C GLU A 11 -10.19 12.56 0.06
N TYR A 12 -11.18 13.42 0.33
CA TYR A 12 -11.07 14.85 0.06
C TYR A 12 -9.91 15.49 0.82
N GLU A 13 -9.78 15.22 2.13
CA GLU A 13 -8.70 15.75 2.95
C GLU A 13 -7.32 15.24 2.47
N ALA A 14 -7.23 13.96 2.10
CA ALA A 14 -5.99 13.38 1.58
C ALA A 14 -5.60 14.04 0.25
N LEU A 15 -6.52 14.13 -0.70
CA LEU A 15 -6.29 14.76 -2.01
C LEU A 15 -5.93 16.24 -1.86
N SER A 16 -6.59 16.96 -0.94
CA SER A 16 -6.32 18.38 -0.67
C SER A 16 -4.93 18.60 -0.05
N ALA A 17 -4.54 17.75 0.90
CA ALA A 17 -3.22 17.81 1.53
C ALA A 17 -2.11 17.52 0.52
N VAL A 18 -2.26 16.48 -0.31
CA VAL A 18 -1.25 16.15 -1.32
C VAL A 18 -1.22 17.22 -2.42
N ALA A 19 -2.36 17.78 -2.83
CA ALA A 19 -2.40 18.85 -3.84
C ALA A 19 -1.64 20.12 -3.42
N THR A 20 -1.60 20.41 -2.12
CA THR A 20 -0.87 21.57 -1.56
C THR A 20 0.57 21.27 -1.17
N SER A 21 0.98 20.00 -1.15
CA SER A 21 2.32 19.55 -0.76
C SER A 21 3.45 19.95 -1.71
N GLY A 22 3.13 20.23 -2.99
CA GLY A 22 4.11 20.40 -4.05
C GLY A 22 4.75 19.10 -4.56
N LEU A 23 4.30 17.92 -4.09
CA LEU A 23 4.85 16.62 -4.49
C LEU A 23 4.61 16.27 -5.97
N PHE A 24 3.53 16.79 -6.56
CA PHE A 24 3.19 16.57 -7.97
C PHE A 24 2.85 17.88 -8.69
N GLY A 25 3.88 18.48 -9.28
CA GLY A 25 3.78 19.64 -10.19
C GLY A 25 3.58 19.23 -11.65
N SER A 26 3.60 20.22 -12.56
CA SER A 26 3.50 20.00 -14.02
C SER A 26 4.56 19.04 -14.56
N ASP A 27 5.69 18.91 -13.89
CA ASP A 27 6.84 18.15 -14.37
C ASP A 27 6.90 16.74 -13.75
N SER A 28 6.02 16.42 -12.80
CA SER A 28 5.99 15.10 -12.16
C SER A 28 5.31 14.07 -13.07
N MET A 29 5.98 12.95 -13.34
CA MET A 29 5.37 11.85 -14.10
C MET A 29 4.16 11.27 -13.36
N VAL A 30 4.21 11.19 -12.03
CA VAL A 30 3.09 10.77 -11.18
C VAL A 30 2.23 11.97 -10.81
N GLN A 31 0.92 11.82 -10.96
CA GLN A 31 -0.12 12.81 -10.70
C GLN A 31 -1.22 12.17 -9.84
N LEU A 32 -1.97 13.01 -9.12
CA LEU A 32 -3.16 12.60 -8.39
C LEU A 32 -4.34 13.49 -8.81
N PRO A 33 -5.59 13.03 -8.66
CA PRO A 33 -6.75 13.89 -8.84
C PRO A 33 -6.62 15.14 -7.98
N ARG A 34 -6.84 16.31 -8.58
CA ARG A 34 -6.94 17.56 -7.80
C ARG A 34 -8.40 17.77 -7.44
N PRO A 35 -8.73 17.93 -6.15
CA PRO A 35 -10.09 18.26 -5.76
C PRO A 35 -10.38 19.70 -6.22
N LEU A 36 -11.50 19.87 -6.92
CA LEU A 36 -11.98 21.17 -7.43
C LEU A 36 -13.08 21.72 -6.52
N GLU A 37 -13.98 20.85 -6.07
CA GLU A 37 -15.10 21.20 -5.20
C GLU A 37 -15.47 20.01 -4.32
N TYR A 38 -15.95 20.28 -3.10
CA TYR A 38 -16.49 19.29 -2.20
C TYR A 38 -17.87 19.71 -1.69
N ASP A 39 -18.88 18.93 -2.06
CA ASP A 39 -20.24 19.11 -1.55
C ASP A 39 -20.39 18.34 -0.24
N GLN A 40 -20.44 19.07 0.88
CA GLN A 40 -20.57 18.52 2.22
C GLN A 40 -21.96 17.95 2.53
N GLU A 41 -23.01 18.32 1.79
CA GLU A 41 -24.36 17.79 1.99
C GLU A 41 -24.48 16.39 1.39
N THR A 42 -23.90 16.20 0.21
CA THR A 42 -23.96 14.93 -0.52
C THR A 42 -22.70 14.07 -0.37
N HIS A 43 -21.63 14.62 0.21
CA HIS A 43 -20.30 14.01 0.31
C HIS A 43 -19.73 13.65 -1.07
N THR A 44 -19.89 14.56 -2.03
CA THR A 44 -19.44 14.38 -3.42
C THR A 44 -18.17 15.20 -3.66
N ILE A 45 -17.12 14.54 -4.17
CA ILE A 45 -15.88 15.19 -4.58
C ILE A 45 -15.90 15.39 -6.09
N PHE A 46 -15.79 16.64 -6.53
CA PHE A 46 -15.52 16.96 -7.92
C PHE A 46 -14.02 17.13 -8.10
N MET A 47 -13.43 16.39 -9.02
CA MET A 47 -11.98 16.35 -9.23
C MET A 47 -11.62 16.37 -10.71
N THR A 48 -10.34 16.61 -11.01
CA THR A 48 -9.83 16.61 -12.38
C THR A 48 -9.98 15.24 -13.05
N ASP A 49 -10.50 15.20 -14.27
CA ASP A 49 -10.50 14.01 -15.12
C ASP A 49 -9.07 13.61 -15.50
N LEU A 50 -8.78 12.31 -15.41
CA LEU A 50 -7.45 11.72 -15.63
C LEU A 50 -7.34 10.97 -16.96
N GLY A 51 -8.44 10.86 -17.71
CA GLY A 51 -8.48 10.21 -19.02
C GLY A 51 -8.56 8.67 -18.96
N PRO A 52 -8.44 7.99 -20.12
CA PRO A 52 -8.73 6.56 -20.24
C PRO A 52 -7.63 5.66 -19.66
N LEU A 53 -8.06 4.49 -19.15
CA LEU A 53 -7.23 3.43 -18.59
C LEU A 53 -6.46 2.68 -19.68
N LEU A 54 -5.13 2.58 -19.58
CA LEU A 54 -4.32 1.68 -20.42
C LEU A 54 -3.41 0.79 -19.56
N PRO A 55 -3.17 -0.47 -19.96
CA PRO A 55 -2.23 -1.37 -19.29
C PRO A 55 -0.77 -0.88 -19.38
N VAL A 56 0.00 -1.24 -18.36
CA VAL A 56 1.21 -0.53 -17.91
C VAL A 56 2.52 -1.12 -18.47
N PHE A 57 3.50 -0.26 -18.76
CA PHE A 57 4.92 -0.63 -18.92
C PHE A 57 5.61 -0.72 -17.54
N ALA A 58 6.05 -1.92 -17.15
CA ALA A 58 6.33 -2.23 -15.74
C ALA A 58 7.52 -1.50 -15.10
N GLU A 59 8.61 -1.28 -15.82
CA GLU A 59 9.83 -0.74 -15.19
C GLU A 59 9.75 0.78 -14.94
N THR A 60 9.48 1.58 -15.97
CA THR A 60 9.38 3.04 -15.86
C THR A 60 8.28 3.47 -14.89
N VAL A 61 7.12 2.80 -14.93
CA VAL A 61 6.02 3.10 -14.02
C VAL A 61 6.37 2.72 -12.60
N GLY A 62 6.91 1.53 -12.36
CA GLY A 62 7.35 1.15 -11.03
C GLY A 62 8.41 2.12 -10.48
N TRP A 63 9.36 2.56 -11.31
CA TRP A 63 10.36 3.55 -10.88
C TRP A 63 9.75 4.89 -10.45
N ALA A 64 8.86 5.44 -11.27
CA ALA A 64 8.20 6.70 -10.99
C ALA A 64 7.28 6.62 -9.77
N LEU A 65 6.56 5.50 -9.61
CA LEU A 65 5.76 5.22 -8.42
C LEU A 65 6.61 5.12 -7.16
N GLY A 66 7.71 4.36 -7.20
CA GLY A 66 8.60 4.20 -6.05
C GLY A 66 9.25 5.52 -5.62
N ASP A 67 9.66 6.36 -6.58
CA ASP A 67 10.15 7.70 -6.29
C ASP A 67 9.07 8.58 -5.66
N PHE A 68 7.86 8.59 -6.23
CA PHE A 68 6.75 9.38 -5.71
C PHE A 68 6.37 8.95 -4.28
N ILE A 69 6.18 7.65 -4.04
CA ILE A 69 5.82 7.09 -2.73
C ILE A 69 6.93 7.40 -1.72
N GLY A 70 8.19 7.31 -2.12
CA GLY A 70 9.34 7.71 -1.29
C GLY A 70 9.27 9.17 -0.86
N ARG A 71 9.05 10.09 -1.81
CA ARG A 71 8.87 11.53 -1.52
C ARG A 71 7.63 11.81 -0.68
N PHE A 72 6.53 11.11 -0.91
CA PHE A 72 5.29 11.22 -0.14
C PHE A 72 5.48 10.77 1.31
N HIS A 73 6.12 9.62 1.55
CA HIS A 73 6.45 9.15 2.90
C HIS A 73 7.44 10.09 3.58
N HIS A 74 8.43 10.63 2.86
CA HIS A 74 9.37 11.60 3.42
C HIS A 74 8.68 12.92 3.82
N TRP A 75 7.86 13.48 2.93
CA TRP A 75 7.10 14.71 3.20
C TRP A 75 6.15 14.54 4.38
N SER A 76 5.39 13.44 4.40
CA SER A 76 4.43 13.18 5.48
C SER A 76 5.10 12.86 6.82
N ALA A 77 6.37 12.44 6.84
CA ALA A 77 7.15 12.23 8.06
C ALA A 77 7.56 13.53 8.76
N LEU A 78 7.53 14.67 8.05
CA LEU A 78 8.03 15.93 8.59
C LEU A 78 7.25 16.37 9.85
N PRO A 79 7.90 17.02 10.84
CA PRO A 79 7.22 17.48 12.06
C PRO A 79 6.02 18.39 11.78
N GLU A 80 6.09 19.20 10.73
CA GLU A 80 5.03 20.11 10.30
C GLU A 80 3.76 19.36 9.87
N GLN A 81 3.88 18.09 9.47
CA GLN A 81 2.75 17.24 9.08
C GLN A 81 2.15 16.46 10.26
N ALA A 82 2.59 16.69 11.50
CA ALA A 82 2.09 15.95 12.67
C ALA A 82 0.57 16.07 12.85
N ALA A 83 -0.02 17.23 12.58
CA ALA A 83 -1.47 17.41 12.67
C ALA A 83 -2.22 16.59 11.60
N LEU A 84 -1.69 16.56 10.37
CA LEU A 84 -2.24 15.76 9.28
C LEU A 84 -2.15 14.27 9.61
N ARG A 85 -1.00 13.80 10.11
CA ARG A 85 -0.86 12.41 10.57
C ARG A 85 -1.82 12.08 11.71
N ALA A 86 -2.00 12.97 12.69
CA ALA A 86 -2.95 12.76 13.77
C ALA A 86 -4.40 12.65 13.27
N TYR A 87 -4.78 13.40 12.24
CA TYR A 87 -6.10 13.28 11.59
C TYR A 87 -6.28 11.87 11.00
N PHE A 88 -5.28 11.37 10.29
CA PHE A 88 -5.31 10.06 9.63
C PHE A 88 -4.96 8.87 10.53
N ALA A 89 -4.50 9.08 11.76
CA ALA A 89 -4.15 8.03 12.71
C ALA A 89 -5.38 7.30 13.27
N LEU A 90 -6.52 7.99 13.33
CA LEU A 90 -7.75 7.47 13.91
C LEU A 90 -8.83 7.21 12.87
N ASN A 91 -8.51 7.03 11.59
CA ASN A 91 -9.50 6.65 10.58
C ASN A 91 -10.06 5.24 10.92
N PRO A 92 -11.18 5.11 11.66
CA PRO A 92 -11.61 3.84 12.22
C PRO A 92 -12.16 2.95 11.11
N SER A 93 -12.59 3.59 10.02
CA SER A 93 -13.09 2.96 8.82
C SER A 93 -11.96 2.22 8.10
N VAL A 94 -10.76 2.80 8.00
CA VAL A 94 -9.59 2.10 7.45
C VAL A 94 -9.08 1.00 8.37
N ILE A 95 -9.02 1.25 9.68
CA ILE A 95 -8.58 0.23 10.64
C ILE A 95 -9.52 -0.99 10.63
N ARG A 96 -10.84 -0.77 10.68
CA ARG A 96 -11.83 -1.86 10.74
C ARG A 96 -12.09 -2.58 9.43
N GLN A 97 -11.72 -2.00 8.29
CA GLN A 97 -11.87 -2.67 7.00
C GLN A 97 -10.55 -3.19 6.47
N ASN A 98 -9.53 -2.36 6.35
CA ASN A 98 -8.30 -2.80 5.71
C ASN A 98 -7.56 -3.82 6.59
N VAL A 99 -7.26 -3.45 7.83
CA VAL A 99 -6.46 -4.31 8.74
C VAL A 99 -7.25 -5.56 9.12
N ASP A 100 -8.52 -5.42 9.46
CA ASP A 100 -9.35 -6.57 9.83
C ASP A 100 -9.63 -7.51 8.66
N ILE A 101 -9.80 -7.03 7.42
CA ILE A 101 -9.95 -7.92 6.25
C ILE A 101 -8.67 -8.71 6.00
N HIS A 102 -7.50 -8.06 6.04
CA HIS A 102 -6.23 -8.76 5.84
C HIS A 102 -6.02 -9.87 6.88
N HIS A 103 -6.32 -9.59 8.15
CA HIS A 103 -6.22 -10.58 9.22
C HIS A 103 -7.31 -11.66 9.16
N LEU A 104 -8.53 -11.32 8.77
CA LEU A 104 -9.59 -12.28 8.53
C LEU A 104 -9.20 -13.25 7.41
N CYS A 105 -8.71 -12.72 6.28
CA CYS A 105 -8.25 -13.54 5.16
C CYS A 105 -7.08 -14.43 5.56
N LEU A 106 -6.09 -13.91 6.29
CA LEU A 106 -4.98 -14.71 6.81
C LEU A 106 -5.48 -15.87 7.68
N ASN A 107 -6.43 -15.63 8.57
CA ASN A 107 -7.03 -16.66 9.41
C ASN A 107 -7.78 -17.72 8.59
N LEU A 108 -8.60 -17.29 7.63
CA LEU A 108 -9.33 -18.19 6.74
C LEU A 108 -8.38 -19.08 5.94
N THR A 109 -7.27 -18.55 5.46
CA THR A 109 -6.23 -19.32 4.74
C THR A 109 -5.51 -20.30 5.64
N ALA A 110 -5.16 -19.88 6.86
CA ALA A 110 -4.53 -20.75 7.85
C ALA A 110 -5.41 -21.98 8.15
N ASP A 111 -6.72 -21.78 8.25
CA ASP A 111 -7.69 -22.84 8.50
C ASP A 111 -7.93 -23.70 7.26
N ARG A 112 -8.14 -23.08 6.08
CA ARG A 112 -8.34 -23.75 4.79
C ARG A 112 -7.24 -24.76 4.50
N PHE A 113 -5.98 -24.38 4.71
CA PHE A 113 -4.83 -25.22 4.40
C PHE A 113 -4.27 -25.99 5.60
N GLN A 114 -4.86 -25.84 6.80
CA GLN A 114 -4.42 -26.48 8.04
C GLN A 114 -2.96 -26.15 8.40
N ILE A 115 -2.59 -24.87 8.25
CA ILE A 115 -1.24 -24.35 8.48
C ILE A 115 -1.17 -23.35 9.64
N ARG A 116 -2.24 -23.25 10.44
CA ARG A 116 -2.31 -22.37 11.62
C ARG A 116 -1.22 -22.73 12.63
N GLU A 117 -0.55 -21.71 13.14
CA GLU A 117 0.49 -21.80 14.16
C GLU A 117 0.07 -21.05 15.43
N THR A 118 0.57 -21.47 16.60
CA THR A 118 0.14 -20.93 17.90
C THR A 118 0.46 -19.46 18.12
N TRP A 119 1.47 -18.93 17.43
CA TRP A 119 1.89 -17.53 17.53
C TRP A 119 1.11 -16.58 16.60
N MET A 120 0.28 -17.09 15.69
CA MET A 120 -0.39 -16.26 14.69
C MET A 120 -1.41 -15.31 15.31
N ASP A 121 -2.14 -15.76 16.32
CA ASP A 121 -3.13 -14.93 17.00
C ASP A 121 -2.47 -13.76 17.74
N ASP A 122 -1.31 -13.99 18.37
CA ASP A 122 -0.51 -12.95 19.02
C ASP A 122 0.05 -11.95 18.00
N LEU A 123 0.49 -12.42 16.83
CA LEU A 123 0.95 -11.55 15.74
C LEU A 123 -0.19 -10.66 15.23
N VAL A 124 -1.35 -11.25 14.96
CA VAL A 124 -2.53 -10.50 14.49
C VAL A 124 -2.96 -9.45 15.50
N ALA A 125 -3.05 -9.81 16.79
CA ALA A 125 -3.40 -8.87 17.85
C ALA A 125 -2.39 -7.72 17.95
N LYS A 126 -1.10 -8.01 17.78
CA LYS A 126 -0.05 -6.99 17.76
C LYS A 126 -0.20 -6.05 16.56
N GLU A 127 -0.39 -6.57 15.35
CA GLU A 127 -0.57 -5.74 14.15
C GLU A 127 -1.83 -4.87 14.22
N GLN A 128 -2.93 -5.40 14.76
CA GLN A 128 -4.15 -4.61 15.02
C GLN A 128 -3.88 -3.47 16.01
N GLN A 129 -3.12 -3.72 17.07
CA GLN A 129 -2.77 -2.69 18.05
C GLN A 129 -1.82 -1.63 17.46
N GLU A 130 -0.87 -2.04 16.64
CA GLU A 130 0.08 -1.15 15.98
C GLU A 130 -0.56 -0.33 14.86
N ALA A 131 -1.59 -0.85 14.20
CA ALA A 131 -2.39 -0.09 13.24
C ALA A 131 -3.15 1.11 13.86
N LEU A 132 -3.28 1.16 15.19
CA LEU A 132 -3.84 2.29 15.93
C LEU A 132 -2.80 3.38 16.24
N THR A 133 -1.56 3.23 15.76
CA THR A 133 -0.46 4.16 16.01
C THR A 133 -0.06 4.91 14.75
N ASP A 134 0.47 6.14 14.92
CA ASP A 134 0.87 7.06 13.83
C ASP A 134 1.84 6.38 12.82
N GLY A 135 2.67 5.43 13.25
CA GLY A 135 3.62 4.71 12.38
C GLY A 135 4.69 5.59 11.70
N GLY A 136 4.55 6.92 11.82
CA GLY A 136 5.53 7.95 11.48
C GLY A 136 5.36 8.55 10.09
N VAL A 137 4.47 8.03 9.24
CA VAL A 137 4.19 8.56 7.89
C VAL A 137 2.72 8.39 7.52
N LEU A 138 2.28 9.11 6.48
CA LEU A 138 1.06 8.75 5.78
C LEU A 138 1.36 7.70 4.72
N VAL A 139 0.50 6.71 4.60
CA VAL A 139 0.48 5.71 3.53
C VAL A 139 -0.84 5.80 2.77
N MET A 140 -0.84 5.41 1.49
CA MET A 140 -2.05 5.43 0.66
C MET A 140 -3.10 4.40 1.08
N GLY A 141 -2.69 3.31 1.73
CA GLY A 141 -3.58 2.24 2.21
C GLY A 141 -4.06 1.26 1.16
N ASP A 142 -4.23 1.68 -0.10
CA ASP A 142 -4.50 0.81 -1.26
C ASP A 142 -3.70 1.25 -2.49
N CYS A 143 -2.47 0.76 -2.61
CA CYS A 143 -1.61 0.99 -3.78
C CYS A 143 -1.66 -0.19 -4.76
N SER A 144 -2.86 -0.70 -5.04
CA SER A 144 -3.12 -1.74 -6.04
C SER A 144 -2.96 -1.25 -7.48
N LEU A 145 -2.82 -2.18 -8.43
CA LEU A 145 -2.75 -1.84 -9.85
C LEU A 145 -4.03 -1.23 -10.39
N HIS A 146 -5.16 -1.52 -9.74
CA HIS A 146 -6.46 -0.93 -10.06
C HIS A 146 -6.50 0.58 -9.83
N ASN A 147 -5.63 1.09 -8.96
CA ASN A 147 -5.52 2.51 -8.62
C ASN A 147 -4.37 3.22 -9.36
N VAL A 148 -3.73 2.54 -10.33
CA VAL A 148 -2.65 3.09 -11.16
C VAL A 148 -3.13 3.21 -12.60
N LEU A 149 -3.25 4.46 -13.09
CA LEU A 149 -3.61 4.75 -14.46
C LEU A 149 -2.39 5.26 -15.24
N VAL A 150 -2.28 4.91 -16.51
CA VAL A 150 -1.20 5.39 -17.38
C VAL A 150 -1.78 6.02 -18.63
N SER A 151 -1.46 7.29 -18.83
CA SER A 151 -1.73 8.00 -20.08
C SER A 151 -0.50 7.91 -20.97
N PRO A 152 -0.65 7.45 -22.23
CA PRO A 152 0.46 7.31 -23.14
C PRO A 152 0.98 8.70 -23.54
N PRO A 153 2.25 8.81 -23.97
CA PRO A 153 2.75 10.05 -24.56
C PRO A 153 1.85 10.51 -25.72
N SER A 154 1.62 11.82 -25.81
CA SER A 154 0.88 12.47 -26.91
C SER A 154 1.66 13.68 -27.41
N GLU A 155 1.22 14.30 -28.51
CA GLU A 155 1.90 15.48 -29.05
C GLU A 155 2.04 16.58 -27.98
N GLY A 156 3.28 16.85 -27.57
CA GLY A 156 3.63 17.86 -26.58
C GLY A 156 3.43 17.45 -25.11
N ARG A 157 3.14 16.17 -24.81
CA ARG A 157 3.02 15.67 -23.44
C ARG A 157 3.66 14.30 -23.27
N ASP A 158 4.60 14.20 -22.33
CA ASP A 158 5.17 12.93 -21.88
C ASP A 158 4.11 12.04 -21.21
N MET A 159 4.45 10.76 -21.06
CA MET A 159 3.67 9.78 -20.30
C MET A 159 3.33 10.31 -18.91
N ARG A 160 2.09 10.09 -18.47
CA ARG A 160 1.65 10.40 -17.09
C ARG A 160 1.14 9.15 -16.42
N ILE A 161 1.40 9.06 -15.12
CA ILE A 161 0.91 8.03 -14.22
C ILE A 161 -0.03 8.73 -13.26
N TYR A 162 -1.23 8.21 -13.08
CA TYR A 162 -2.18 8.74 -12.13
C TYR A 162 -2.41 7.73 -11.01
N LEU A 163 -2.26 8.19 -9.78
CA LEU A 163 -2.62 7.46 -8.58
C LEU A 163 -3.98 7.95 -8.10
N THR A 164 -4.92 7.02 -7.95
CA THR A 164 -6.28 7.32 -7.51
C THR A 164 -6.58 6.67 -6.17
N ASP A 165 -7.75 6.98 -5.62
CA ASP A 165 -8.34 6.30 -4.46
C ASP A 165 -7.50 6.44 -3.18
N LEU A 166 -7.54 7.65 -2.59
CA LEU A 166 -6.88 7.96 -1.33
C LEU A 166 -7.81 7.80 -0.12
N GLU A 167 -9.00 7.21 -0.29
CA GLU A 167 -9.95 7.04 0.81
C GLU A 167 -9.41 6.13 1.93
N MET A 168 -8.44 5.26 1.59
CA MET A 168 -7.77 4.34 2.50
C MET A 168 -6.50 4.93 3.12
N ALA A 169 -6.19 6.20 2.85
CA ALA A 169 -5.02 6.85 3.41
C ALA A 169 -5.07 6.84 4.94
N ARG A 170 -3.92 6.53 5.56
CA ARG A 170 -3.78 6.44 7.02
C ARG A 170 -2.38 6.76 7.48
N ALA A 171 -2.24 7.09 8.76
CA ALA A 171 -0.93 7.09 9.40
C ALA A 171 -0.51 5.63 9.68
N SER A 172 0.68 5.24 9.24
CA SER A 172 1.19 3.86 9.38
C SER A 172 2.70 3.80 9.16
N TYR A 173 3.26 2.61 9.34
CA TYR A 173 4.61 2.28 8.90
C TYR A 173 4.75 2.38 7.37
N PRO A 174 5.93 2.79 6.88
CA PRO A 174 6.18 3.17 5.49
C PRO A 174 6.31 1.99 4.52
N GLU A 175 6.44 0.76 5.02
CA GLU A 175 6.65 -0.43 4.20
C GLU A 175 5.49 -0.60 3.20
N PRO A 176 5.73 -0.35 1.89
CA PRO A 176 4.64 -0.25 0.95
C PRO A 176 4.14 -1.65 0.58
N SER A 177 2.81 -1.84 0.64
CA SER A 177 2.13 -2.99 0.03
C SER A 177 1.81 -2.64 -1.42
N ILE A 178 2.73 -2.96 -2.34
CA ILE A 178 2.49 -2.84 -3.78
C ILE A 178 2.42 -4.21 -4.40
N GLU A 179 1.48 -4.38 -5.32
CA GLU A 179 1.30 -5.63 -6.06
C GLU A 179 2.57 -6.05 -6.82
N ARG A 180 2.73 -7.38 -6.92
CA ARG A 180 3.92 -8.10 -7.43
C ARG A 180 4.54 -7.57 -8.74
N LEU A 181 3.76 -6.95 -9.62
CA LEU A 181 4.20 -6.59 -10.97
C LEU A 181 5.21 -5.43 -11.01
N PHE A 182 5.28 -4.56 -10.00
CA PHE A 182 6.23 -3.43 -9.97
C PHE A 182 7.24 -3.46 -8.82
N VAL A 183 7.17 -4.49 -7.97
CA VAL A 183 7.86 -4.53 -6.67
C VAL A 183 9.35 -4.18 -6.81
N ALA A 184 10.08 -4.80 -7.75
CA ALA A 184 11.52 -4.53 -7.88
C ALA A 184 11.87 -3.07 -8.24
N SER A 185 11.23 -2.49 -9.27
CA SER A 185 11.54 -1.12 -9.71
C SER A 185 11.02 -0.07 -8.73
N VAL A 186 9.85 -0.29 -8.13
CA VAL A 186 9.33 0.56 -7.04
C VAL A 186 10.32 0.58 -5.89
N HIS A 187 10.67 -0.58 -5.33
CA HIS A 187 11.50 -0.59 -4.15
C HIS A 187 12.91 -0.03 -4.42
N LYS A 188 13.47 -0.27 -5.61
CA LYS A 188 14.76 0.32 -5.99
C LYS A 188 14.71 1.85 -6.02
N ALA A 189 13.63 2.44 -6.54
CA ALA A 189 13.44 3.90 -6.49
C ALA A 189 13.15 4.40 -5.07
N TYR A 190 12.31 3.68 -4.32
CA TYR A 190 11.91 3.99 -2.96
C TYR A 190 13.11 4.07 -1.99
N HIS A 191 14.08 3.15 -2.13
CA HIS A 191 15.30 3.10 -1.32
C HIS A 191 16.16 4.37 -1.37
N ARG A 192 15.98 5.23 -2.37
CA ARG A 192 16.65 6.54 -2.42
C ARG A 192 16.16 7.49 -1.33
N HIS A 193 14.97 7.22 -0.79
CA HIS A 193 14.27 8.07 0.17
C HIS A 193 14.27 7.45 1.57
N ARG A 194 14.28 6.12 1.68
CA ARG A 194 14.21 5.42 2.97
C ARG A 194 14.68 3.98 2.92
N ASP A 195 15.37 3.54 3.97
CA ASP A 195 15.67 2.14 4.22
C ASP A 195 14.40 1.37 4.64
N LEU A 196 14.23 0.16 4.12
CA LEU A 196 13.12 -0.73 4.49
C LEU A 196 13.45 -1.54 5.75
N ASP A 197 12.52 -1.59 6.71
CA ASP A 197 12.60 -2.55 7.81
C ASP A 197 12.28 -3.96 7.28
N SER A 198 13.26 -4.86 7.34
CA SER A 198 13.10 -6.20 6.80
C SER A 198 12.01 -7.01 7.50
N ARG A 199 11.84 -6.84 8.82
CA ARG A 199 10.83 -7.56 9.61
C ARG A 199 9.43 -7.08 9.28
N ARG A 200 9.25 -5.76 9.14
CA ARG A 200 7.98 -5.16 8.70
C ARG A 200 7.62 -5.59 7.29
N MET A 201 8.60 -5.60 6.38
CA MET A 201 8.38 -6.06 5.02
C MET A 201 7.97 -7.54 4.96
N ALA A 202 8.59 -8.39 5.80
CA ALA A 202 8.21 -9.79 5.93
C ALA A 202 6.80 -9.97 6.51
N ILE A 203 6.38 -9.14 7.46
CA ILE A 203 5.02 -9.16 8.02
C ILE A 203 4.00 -8.74 6.95
N ALA A 204 4.18 -7.56 6.35
CA ALA A 204 3.26 -7.03 5.34
C ALA A 204 3.11 -8.00 4.15
N THR A 205 4.24 -8.43 3.58
CA THR A 205 4.22 -9.40 2.47
C THR A 205 3.63 -10.75 2.90
N GLY A 206 3.97 -11.23 4.10
CA GLY A 206 3.45 -12.49 4.62
C GLY A 206 1.93 -12.47 4.79
N ILE A 207 1.38 -11.38 5.33
CA ILE A 207 -0.05 -11.15 5.48
C ILE A 207 -0.73 -11.07 4.11
N ASP A 208 -0.17 -10.35 3.14
CA ASP A 208 -0.76 -10.22 1.81
C ASP A 208 -0.80 -11.56 1.06
N LEU A 209 0.30 -12.32 1.11
CA LEU A 209 0.39 -13.64 0.48
C LEU A 209 -0.57 -14.66 1.13
N MET A 210 -0.70 -14.65 2.46
CA MET A 210 -1.66 -15.50 3.15
C MET A 210 -3.10 -14.98 3.07
N GLY A 211 -3.30 -13.68 2.87
CA GLY A 211 -4.61 -13.04 2.89
C GLY A 211 -5.19 -12.91 1.49
N LEU A 212 -5.10 -11.70 0.94
CA LEU A 212 -5.69 -11.37 -0.36
C LEU A 212 -5.14 -12.25 -1.50
N GLY A 213 -3.89 -12.71 -1.41
CA GLY A 213 -3.29 -13.61 -2.39
C GLY A 213 -3.98 -14.97 -2.51
N THR A 214 -4.81 -15.37 -1.54
CA THR A 214 -5.43 -16.72 -1.52
C THR A 214 -6.93 -16.73 -1.30
N VAL A 215 -7.51 -15.63 -0.80
CA VAL A 215 -8.94 -15.52 -0.47
C VAL A 215 -9.68 -14.53 -1.38
N ALA A 216 -8.98 -13.63 -2.06
CA ALA A 216 -9.64 -12.58 -2.80
C ALA A 216 -10.47 -13.12 -3.98
N PRO A 217 -11.56 -12.44 -4.37
CA PRO A 217 -12.44 -12.92 -5.45
C PRO A 217 -11.74 -13.20 -6.78
N TRP A 218 -10.66 -12.48 -7.08
CA TRP A 218 -9.87 -12.64 -8.30
C TRP A 218 -8.87 -13.81 -8.27
N THR A 219 -8.69 -14.48 -7.13
CA THR A 219 -7.85 -15.69 -7.01
C THR A 219 -8.67 -16.98 -7.05
N ARG A 220 -10.01 -16.88 -7.21
CA ARG A 220 -10.95 -18.02 -7.15
C ARG A 220 -10.71 -19.06 -8.25
N ASP A 221 -10.18 -18.65 -9.39
CA ASP A 221 -9.94 -19.53 -10.54
C ASP A 221 -8.51 -20.09 -10.57
N GLN A 222 -7.68 -19.79 -9.57
CA GLN A 222 -6.32 -20.33 -9.46
C GLN A 222 -6.31 -21.75 -8.90
N ASP A 223 -5.27 -22.52 -9.23
CA ASP A 223 -5.10 -23.88 -8.77
C ASP A 223 -4.90 -23.95 -7.23
N GLU A 224 -5.57 -24.89 -6.56
CA GLU A 224 -5.48 -25.07 -5.10
C GLU A 224 -4.03 -25.32 -4.63
N THR A 225 -3.22 -26.00 -5.44
CA THR A 225 -1.81 -26.25 -5.12
C THR A 225 -1.02 -24.95 -5.16
N GLU A 226 -1.22 -24.12 -6.18
CA GLU A 226 -0.57 -22.81 -6.32
C GLU A 226 -0.97 -21.88 -5.16
N LEU A 227 -2.26 -21.85 -4.80
CA LEU A 227 -2.75 -21.07 -3.65
C LEU A 227 -2.13 -21.55 -2.33
N LYS A 228 -1.98 -22.87 -2.15
CA LYS A 228 -1.33 -23.42 -0.97
C LYS A 228 0.16 -23.09 -0.92
N GLU A 229 0.88 -23.15 -2.04
CA GLU A 229 2.29 -22.76 -2.13
C GLU A 229 2.48 -21.27 -1.81
N LEU A 230 1.56 -20.42 -2.28
CA LEU A 230 1.55 -19.00 -1.95
C LEU A 230 1.35 -18.76 -0.45
N ALA A 231 0.38 -19.46 0.15
CA ALA A 231 0.12 -19.41 1.59
C ALA A 231 1.33 -19.86 2.42
N LEU A 232 2.00 -20.95 2.00
CA LEU A 232 3.20 -21.46 2.66
C LEU A 232 4.37 -20.47 2.56
N THR A 233 4.51 -19.78 1.43
CA THR A 233 5.50 -18.70 1.25
C THR A 233 5.23 -17.55 2.21
N GLY A 234 3.96 -17.12 2.34
CA GLY A 234 3.58 -16.09 3.29
C GLY A 234 3.86 -16.51 4.74
N LEU A 235 3.50 -17.74 5.10
CA LEU A 235 3.75 -18.31 6.43
C LEU A 235 5.24 -18.36 6.78
N GLU A 236 6.11 -18.71 5.82
CA GLU A 236 7.56 -18.67 6.01
C GLU A 236 8.04 -17.27 6.40
N LEU A 237 7.61 -16.23 5.68
CA LEU A 237 7.98 -14.84 5.97
C LEU A 237 7.53 -14.41 7.37
N LEU A 238 6.30 -14.76 7.75
CA LEU A 238 5.79 -14.47 9.10
C LEU A 238 6.61 -15.19 10.18
N ARG A 239 6.93 -16.48 10.00
CA ARG A 239 7.79 -17.24 10.92
C ARG A 239 9.17 -16.60 11.08
N LEU A 240 9.78 -16.16 9.98
CA LEU A 240 11.10 -15.51 10.02
C LEU A 240 11.04 -14.18 10.79
N SER A 241 9.97 -13.39 10.60
CA SER A 241 9.78 -12.12 11.30
C SER A 241 9.56 -12.29 12.81
N VAL A 242 8.75 -13.29 13.20
CA VAL A 242 8.53 -13.64 14.61
C VAL A 242 9.82 -14.08 15.30
N LYS A 243 10.67 -14.86 14.60
CA LYS A 243 11.99 -15.27 15.09
C LYS A 243 13.02 -14.13 15.13
N GLY A 244 12.76 -13.02 14.43
CA GLY A 244 13.71 -11.92 14.28
C GLY A 244 14.91 -12.27 13.41
N ASP A 245 14.79 -13.23 12.49
CA ASP A 245 15.88 -13.68 11.63
C ASP A 245 16.01 -12.79 10.37
N GLU A 246 16.50 -11.57 10.56
CA GLU A 246 16.66 -10.58 9.48
C GLU A 246 17.55 -11.06 8.33
N ASN A 247 18.57 -11.85 8.64
CA ASN A 247 19.49 -12.38 7.62
C ASN A 247 18.76 -13.33 6.67
N SER A 248 17.92 -14.21 7.20
CA SER A 248 17.10 -15.11 6.38
C SER A 248 16.02 -14.34 5.63
N ILE A 249 15.39 -13.33 6.24
CA ILE A 249 14.42 -12.45 5.55
C ILE A 249 15.05 -11.79 4.33
N ARG A 250 16.23 -11.16 4.51
CA ARG A 250 16.94 -10.47 3.43
C ARG A 250 17.42 -11.39 2.30
N ARG A 251 17.45 -12.71 2.53
CA ARG A 251 17.87 -13.73 1.56
C ARG A 251 16.70 -14.54 1.00
N ASN A 252 15.51 -14.43 1.57
CA ASN A 252 14.31 -15.14 1.12
C ASN A 252 14.01 -14.80 -0.35
N ALA A 253 13.66 -15.78 -1.17
CA ALA A 253 13.49 -15.58 -2.61
C ALA A 253 12.45 -14.51 -2.96
N THR A 254 11.40 -14.37 -2.15
CA THR A 254 10.34 -13.37 -2.32
C THR A 254 10.83 -11.96 -2.02
N LEU A 255 11.73 -11.77 -1.06
CA LEU A 255 12.13 -10.43 -0.60
C LEU A 255 13.59 -10.05 -0.92
N LYS A 256 14.45 -11.00 -1.32
CA LYS A 256 15.89 -10.74 -1.51
C LYS A 256 16.17 -9.60 -2.47
N HIS A 257 15.34 -9.46 -3.50
CA HIS A 257 15.49 -8.39 -4.48
C HIS A 257 15.33 -7.01 -3.82
N LEU A 258 14.62 -6.89 -2.71
CA LEU A 258 14.48 -5.64 -1.95
C LEU A 258 15.73 -5.23 -1.19
N PHE A 259 16.65 -6.17 -0.91
CA PHE A 259 17.77 -5.94 0.03
C PHE A 259 19.14 -6.16 -0.58
N LEU A 260 19.21 -6.60 -1.84
CA LEU A 260 20.47 -6.74 -2.55
C LEU A 260 20.99 -5.36 -2.99
N PRO A 261 22.32 -5.12 -2.92
CA PRO A 261 22.89 -3.91 -3.47
C PRO A 261 22.63 -3.87 -4.98
N TRP A 262 22.06 -2.77 -5.44
CA TRP A 262 21.75 -2.55 -6.85
C TRP A 262 23.01 -2.07 -7.57
N SER A 263 23.53 -2.90 -8.48
CA SER A 263 24.58 -2.52 -9.45
C SER A 263 24.02 -1.70 -10.60
#